data_AF-A0A2V8AJE2-F1
#
_entry.id   AF-A0A2V8AJE2-F1
#
_cell.length_a   1.000
_cell.length_b   1.000
_cell.length_c   1.000
_cell.angle_alpha   90.00
_cell.angle_beta   90.00
_cell.angle_gamma   90.00
#
_symmetry.space_group_name_H-M   'P 1'
#
loop_
_entity.id
_entity.type
_entity.pdbx_description
1 polymer ?
#
loop_
_entity_poly.entity_id
_entity_poly.type
_entity_poly.pdbx_seq_one_letter_code
_entity_poly.pdbx_strand_id
1 'polypeptide(L)'
;MGRLGNLITLDTGLRRDGVMFAMFADFTDRPPPEHVLAAQSELLQRIRSVPQVDAAAITTQFPLNGSSWTQGIELPASSTPERRSSKFTYVSPHYLNTVSMRLRAGRDFDEGDTATSRRVALVSEMFARRYLGSANPIAVTVRTVAEPRFPSTVYEVIGVVSDTKYSALREPIPPIAFVPIAQHPSPRPWPGIVIRSSASPSTLMAAVKRTVGELRPNMTMG
;
A
#
# COMPACT_ATOMS: atom_id res chain seq x y z
N MET A 1 -17.74 -32.25 -18.57
CA MET A 1 -18.54 -31.60 -17.51
C MET A 1 -17.88 -31.91 -16.16
N GLY A 2 -17.16 -30.96 -15.57
CA GLY A 2 -16.54 -31.10 -14.26
C GLY A 2 -16.76 -29.81 -13.46
N ARG A 3 -17.48 -29.93 -12.34
CA ARG A 3 -17.85 -28.83 -11.44
C ARG A 3 -16.59 -28.21 -10.82
N LEU A 4 -16.34 -26.92 -11.11
CA LEU A 4 -15.36 -26.09 -10.40
C LEU A 4 -16.11 -25.28 -9.33
N GLY A 5 -16.32 -25.93 -8.18
CA GLY A 5 -16.68 -25.28 -6.93
C GLY A 5 -15.42 -25.09 -6.09
N ASN A 6 -14.56 -24.13 -6.45
CA ASN A 6 -13.55 -23.61 -5.52
C ASN A 6 -14.14 -22.38 -4.83
N LEU A 7 -15.09 -22.61 -3.94
CA LEU A 7 -15.40 -21.65 -2.89
C LEU A 7 -14.25 -21.76 -1.88
N ILE A 8 -13.20 -20.96 -2.06
CA ILE A 8 -12.28 -20.69 -0.95
C ILE A 8 -13.11 -19.86 0.02
N THR A 9 -13.70 -20.52 1.00
CA THR A 9 -14.26 -19.88 2.18
C THR A 9 -13.11 -19.18 2.87
N LEU A 10 -12.88 -17.93 2.49
CA LEU A 10 -11.92 -17.07 3.15
C LEU A 10 -12.57 -16.72 4.49
N ASP A 11 -12.35 -17.59 5.47
CA ASP A 11 -12.44 -17.22 6.87
C ASP A 11 -11.44 -16.06 7.01
N THR A 12 -11.95 -14.82 6.99
CA THR A 12 -11.19 -13.59 6.69
C THR A 12 -10.14 -13.25 7.75
N GLY A 13 -9.82 -14.17 8.65
CA GLY A 13 -8.62 -14.13 9.48
C GLY A 13 -8.53 -12.89 10.37
N LEU A 14 -9.65 -12.16 10.54
CA LEU A 14 -9.78 -10.91 11.29
C LEU A 14 -9.60 -11.09 12.81
N ARG A 15 -9.08 -12.24 13.24
CA ARG A 15 -8.52 -12.48 14.56
C ARG A 15 -7.01 -12.37 14.41
N ARG A 16 -6.43 -11.17 14.49
CA ARG A 16 -5.83 -10.74 15.77
C ARG A 16 -5.68 -9.23 16.03
N ASP A 17 -5.88 -8.33 15.05
CA ASP A 17 -5.52 -6.89 15.24
C ASP A 17 -6.55 -5.85 14.74
N GLY A 18 -7.79 -6.24 14.43
CA GLY A 18 -8.85 -5.29 14.04
C GLY A 18 -8.62 -4.61 12.69
N VAL A 19 -7.91 -5.25 11.75
CA VAL A 19 -7.61 -4.72 10.41
C VAL A 19 -8.30 -5.56 9.32
N MET A 20 -9.05 -4.90 8.44
CA MET A 20 -9.73 -5.45 7.28
C MET A 20 -9.12 -4.90 5.99
N PHE A 21 -8.84 -5.78 5.03
CA PHE A 21 -8.51 -5.39 3.67
C PHE A 21 -9.76 -5.46 2.81
N ALA A 22 -10.01 -4.41 2.03
CA ALA A 22 -11.15 -4.33 1.14
C ALA A 22 -10.69 -3.88 -0.24
N MET A 23 -11.23 -4.51 -1.29
CA MET A 23 -11.05 -4.05 -2.66
C MET A 23 -12.35 -3.43 -3.15
N PHE A 24 -12.23 -2.27 -3.77
CA PHE A 24 -13.36 -1.59 -4.39
C PHE A 24 -13.29 -1.73 -5.90
N ALA A 25 -14.44 -1.87 -6.54
CA ALA A 25 -14.52 -1.88 -7.99
C ALA A 25 -15.85 -1.31 -8.47
N ASP A 26 -15.76 -0.32 -9.34
CA ASP A 26 -16.86 0.14 -10.19
C ASP A 26 -16.43 -0.04 -11.66
N PHE A 27 -17.17 -0.87 -12.39
CA PHE A 27 -16.89 -1.18 -13.79
C PHE A 27 -17.71 -0.34 -14.76
N THR A 28 -18.74 0.36 -14.30
CA THR A 28 -19.65 1.14 -15.14
C THR A 28 -19.27 2.61 -15.19
N ASP A 29 -18.64 3.13 -14.14
CA ASP A 29 -18.22 4.52 -14.04
C ASP A 29 -16.75 4.61 -13.61
N ARG A 30 -15.82 4.60 -14.58
CA ARG A 30 -14.39 4.72 -14.30
C ARG A 30 -13.94 6.18 -14.45
N PRO A 31 -13.29 6.76 -13.43
CA PRO A 31 -12.71 8.09 -13.57
C PRO A 31 -11.67 8.09 -14.71
N PRO A 32 -11.58 9.19 -15.48
CA PRO A 32 -10.52 9.35 -16.46
C PRO A 32 -9.15 9.41 -15.75
N PRO A 33 -8.04 9.07 -16.43
CA PRO A 33 -6.72 8.91 -15.81
C PRO A 33 -6.28 10.07 -14.90
N GLU A 34 -6.54 11.31 -15.31
CA GLU A 34 -6.23 12.55 -14.61
C GLU A 34 -7.02 12.73 -13.30
N HIS A 35 -8.17 12.07 -13.15
CA HIS A 35 -9.03 12.15 -11.97
C HIS A 35 -8.94 10.92 -11.06
N VAL A 36 -8.15 9.90 -11.43
CA VAL A 36 -8.04 8.66 -10.64
C VAL A 36 -7.63 8.96 -9.20
N LEU A 37 -6.52 9.67 -8.98
CA LEU A 37 -6.03 9.94 -7.61
C LEU A 37 -7.01 10.78 -6.79
N ALA A 38 -7.74 11.71 -7.43
CA ALA A 38 -8.78 12.49 -6.78
C ALA A 38 -9.94 11.59 -6.33
N ALA A 39 -10.42 10.69 -7.20
CA ALA A 39 -11.46 9.73 -6.88
C ALA A 39 -11.03 8.73 -5.78
N GLN A 40 -9.77 8.30 -5.78
CA GLN A 40 -9.21 7.48 -4.70
C GLN A 40 -9.24 8.21 -3.35
N SER A 41 -8.84 9.48 -3.36
CA SER A 41 -8.85 10.33 -2.16
C SER A 41 -10.27 10.53 -1.62
N GLU A 42 -11.22 10.85 -2.50
CA GLU A 42 -12.64 10.99 -2.14
C GLU A 42 -13.20 9.72 -1.50
N LEU A 43 -12.97 8.57 -2.13
CA LEU A 43 -13.39 7.27 -1.60
C LEU A 43 -12.77 7.00 -0.22
N LEU A 44 -11.48 7.27 -0.06
CA LEU A 44 -10.78 7.09 1.22
C LEU A 44 -11.37 8.00 2.31
N GLN A 45 -11.64 9.27 2.01
CA GLN A 45 -12.25 10.21 2.96
C GLN A 45 -13.66 9.76 3.35
N ARG A 46 -14.45 9.28 2.39
CA ARG A 46 -15.79 8.76 2.64
C ARG A 46 -15.78 7.52 3.54
N ILE A 47 -14.78 6.65 3.41
CA ILE A 47 -14.60 5.50 4.30
C ILE A 47 -14.13 5.96 5.69
N ARG A 48 -13.22 6.92 5.79
CA ARG A 48 -12.76 7.49 7.07
C ARG A 48 -13.88 8.15 7.86
N SER A 49 -14.93 8.63 7.19
CA SER A 49 -16.10 9.24 7.85
C SER A 49 -17.07 8.22 8.47
N VAL A 50 -16.86 6.92 8.27
CA VAL A 50 -17.71 5.87 8.84
C VAL A 50 -17.42 5.76 10.35
N PRO A 51 -18.42 5.89 11.25
CA PRO A 51 -18.18 5.92 12.70
C PRO A 51 -17.45 4.69 13.26
N GLN A 52 -17.58 3.53 12.60
CA GLN A 52 -16.90 2.30 12.99
C GLN A 52 -15.45 2.23 12.50
N VAL A 53 -14.97 3.18 11.70
CA VAL A 53 -13.61 3.19 11.14
C VAL A 53 -12.70 4.02 12.05
N ASP A 54 -11.72 3.36 12.67
CA ASP A 54 -10.71 4.03 13.50
C ASP A 54 -9.63 4.68 12.63
N ALA A 55 -9.22 3.99 11.56
CA ALA A 55 -8.27 4.48 10.57
C ALA A 55 -8.46 3.76 9.24
N ALA A 56 -8.16 4.43 8.14
CA ALA A 56 -8.10 3.79 6.83
C ALA A 56 -6.99 4.38 5.96
N ALA A 57 -6.42 3.55 5.09
CA ALA A 57 -5.37 3.96 4.16
C ALA A 57 -5.45 3.18 2.84
N ILE A 58 -5.01 3.80 1.76
CA ILE A 58 -4.82 3.13 0.47
C ILE A 58 -3.51 2.34 0.51
N THR A 59 -3.52 1.16 -0.12
CA THR A 59 -2.33 0.35 -0.35
C THR A 59 -2.43 -0.39 -1.68
N THR A 60 -1.31 -0.55 -2.37
CA THR A 60 -1.21 -1.49 -3.52
C THR A 60 -0.72 -2.88 -3.10
N GLN A 61 -0.34 -3.06 -1.84
CA GLN A 61 0.07 -4.34 -1.28
C GLN A 61 -1.13 -5.06 -0.67
N PHE A 62 -1.40 -6.28 -1.18
CA PHE A 62 -2.46 -7.15 -0.68
C PHE A 62 -1.89 -8.48 -0.16
N PRO A 63 -2.09 -8.82 1.12
CA PRO A 63 -1.57 -10.06 1.68
C PRO A 63 -2.26 -11.32 1.12
N LEU A 64 -3.54 -11.20 0.76
CA LEU A 64 -4.45 -12.35 0.58
C LEU A 64 -4.26 -13.13 -0.73
N ASN A 65 -3.57 -12.56 -1.73
CA ASN A 65 -3.32 -13.23 -3.02
C ASN A 65 -1.83 -13.48 -3.29
N GLY A 66 -0.93 -13.21 -2.33
CA GLY A 66 0.51 -13.26 -2.54
C GLY A 66 1.04 -12.27 -3.59
N SER A 67 0.17 -11.42 -4.15
CA SER A 67 0.51 -10.44 -5.17
C SER A 67 1.25 -9.30 -4.50
N SER A 68 2.56 -9.38 -4.60
CA SER A 68 3.47 -8.34 -4.17
C SER A 68 4.34 -8.01 -5.36
N TRP A 69 4.14 -6.81 -5.93
CA TRP A 69 4.96 -6.33 -7.03
C TRP A 69 6.40 -6.16 -6.56
N THR A 70 7.32 -6.70 -7.35
CA THR A 70 8.75 -6.62 -7.12
C THR A 70 9.31 -5.64 -8.15
N GLN A 71 9.92 -4.56 -7.69
CA GLN A 71 10.56 -3.56 -8.52
C GLN A 71 12.08 -3.74 -8.45
N GLY A 72 12.76 -3.66 -9.60
CA GLY A 72 14.22 -3.60 -9.66
C GLY A 72 14.73 -2.26 -9.14
N ILE A 73 15.82 -2.26 -8.37
CA ILE A 73 16.38 -1.04 -7.80
C ILE A 73 17.90 -0.96 -8.00
N GLU A 74 18.41 0.26 -8.04
CA GLU A 74 19.83 0.61 -8.09
C GLU A 74 20.18 1.56 -6.94
N LEU A 75 21.39 1.45 -6.41
CA LEU A 75 21.92 2.35 -5.37
C LEU A 75 23.19 3.06 -5.87
N PRO A 76 23.44 4.32 -5.46
CA PRO A 76 24.54 5.14 -5.97
C PRO A 76 25.97 4.56 -5.81
N ALA A 77 26.20 3.63 -4.87
CA ALA A 77 27.54 3.17 -4.49
C ALA A 77 27.84 1.68 -4.75
N SER A 78 27.08 1.02 -5.64
CA SER A 78 27.29 -0.40 -5.92
C SER A 78 28.40 -0.61 -6.94
N SER A 79 29.61 -1.00 -6.50
CA SER A 79 30.71 -1.42 -7.39
C SER A 79 30.41 -2.73 -8.14
N THR A 80 29.45 -3.50 -7.66
CA THR A 80 28.94 -4.72 -8.30
C THR A 80 27.55 -4.47 -8.88
N PRO A 81 27.27 -4.85 -10.14
CA PRO A 81 25.92 -4.89 -10.68
C PRO A 81 25.14 -6.06 -10.08
N GLU A 82 24.84 -5.98 -8.78
CA GLU A 82 23.94 -6.93 -8.15
C GLU A 82 22.50 -6.53 -8.51
N ARG A 83 21.74 -7.48 -9.09
CA ARG A 83 20.31 -7.27 -9.32
C ARG A 83 19.60 -7.20 -7.97
N ARG A 84 19.34 -5.98 -7.50
CA ARG A 84 18.55 -5.73 -6.30
C ARG A 84 17.09 -5.55 -6.65
N SER A 85 16.23 -5.95 -5.74
CA SER A 85 14.81 -5.76 -5.89
C SER A 85 14.16 -5.52 -4.56
N SER A 86 13.03 -4.82 -4.59
CA SER A 86 12.24 -4.50 -3.43
C SER A 86 10.80 -4.88 -3.69
N LYS A 87 10.10 -5.34 -2.65
CA LYS A 87 8.64 -5.18 -2.67
C LYS A 87 8.36 -3.69 -2.67
N PHE A 88 7.60 -3.24 -3.65
CA PHE A 88 7.42 -1.82 -3.91
C PHE A 88 5.93 -1.50 -3.82
N THR A 89 5.58 -0.69 -2.83
CA THR A 89 4.21 -0.51 -2.41
C THR A 89 3.86 0.97 -2.41
N TYR A 90 2.79 1.34 -3.10
CA TYR A 90 2.25 2.69 -3.00
C TYR A 90 1.19 2.74 -1.89
N VAL A 91 1.30 3.74 -1.01
CA VAL A 91 0.44 3.89 0.17
C VAL A 91 0.00 5.33 0.36
N SER A 92 -1.18 5.56 0.92
CA SER A 92 -1.58 6.91 1.35
C SER A 92 -0.89 7.32 2.65
N PRO A 93 -0.88 8.62 2.98
CA PRO A 93 -0.60 9.08 4.35
C PRO A 93 -1.42 8.31 5.40
N HIS A 94 -0.85 8.16 6.59
CA HIS A 94 -1.37 7.40 7.73
C HIS A 94 -1.46 5.87 7.54
N TYR A 95 -0.87 5.33 6.47
CA TYR A 95 -0.81 3.87 6.29
C TYR A 95 -0.13 3.18 7.47
N LEU A 96 1.03 3.68 7.93
CA LEU A 96 1.77 3.07 9.03
C LEU A 96 0.92 2.97 10.30
N ASN A 97 0.24 4.05 10.68
CA ASN A 97 -0.69 4.07 11.80
C ASN A 97 -1.84 3.06 11.59
N THR A 98 -2.41 3.02 10.39
CA THR A 98 -3.52 2.12 10.05
C THR A 98 -3.13 0.65 10.21
N VAL A 99 -1.88 0.25 9.92
CA VAL A 99 -1.39 -1.12 10.07
C VAL A 99 -0.49 -1.35 11.29
N SER A 100 -0.42 -0.39 12.22
CA SER A 100 0.44 -0.43 13.42
C SER A 100 1.93 -0.66 13.13
N MET A 101 2.42 -0.19 11.99
CA MET A 101 3.86 -0.15 11.71
C MET A 101 4.50 1.02 12.46
N ARG A 102 5.69 0.79 13.02
CA ARG A 102 6.43 1.81 13.78
C ARG A 102 7.46 2.49 12.89
N LEU A 103 7.47 3.82 12.89
CA LEU A 103 8.58 4.61 12.37
C LEU A 103 9.78 4.48 13.32
N ARG A 104 10.95 4.14 12.77
CA ARG A 104 12.21 3.95 13.50
C ARG A 104 13.13 5.16 13.41
N ALA A 105 13.12 5.82 12.26
CA ALA A 105 13.92 7.01 11.98
C ALA A 105 13.25 7.84 10.87
N GLY A 106 13.54 9.13 10.83
CA GLY A 106 13.03 10.05 9.82
C GLY A 106 11.60 10.51 10.11
N ARG A 107 10.79 10.66 9.05
CA ARG A 107 9.37 11.06 9.12
C ARG A 107 8.47 10.08 8.35
N ASP A 108 7.17 10.10 8.62
CA ASP A 108 6.15 9.43 7.79
C ASP A 108 5.80 10.33 6.58
N PHE A 109 4.99 9.79 5.66
CA PHE A 109 4.38 10.55 4.58
C PHE A 109 3.31 11.50 5.11
N ASP A 110 3.20 12.64 4.45
CA ASP A 110 2.17 13.65 4.70
C ASP A 110 1.53 14.13 3.38
N GLU A 111 0.58 15.06 3.50
CA GLU A 111 -0.13 15.66 2.36
C GLU A 111 0.78 16.46 1.41
N GLY A 112 1.98 16.86 1.86
CA GLY A 112 2.98 17.57 1.07
C GLY A 112 3.76 16.66 0.10
N ASP A 113 3.69 15.34 0.29
CA ASP A 113 4.33 14.35 -0.59
C ASP A 113 3.50 14.10 -1.88
N THR A 114 3.35 15.15 -2.67
CA THR A 114 2.52 15.19 -3.88
C THR A 114 3.22 14.66 -5.14
N ALA A 115 2.49 14.60 -6.26
CA ALA A 115 3.03 14.19 -7.56
C ALA A 115 4.17 15.09 -8.09
N THR A 116 4.16 16.37 -7.69
CA THR A 116 5.12 17.41 -8.10
C THR A 116 6.17 17.71 -7.03
N SER A 117 6.06 17.14 -5.83
CA SER A 117 7.09 17.25 -4.80
C SER A 117 8.28 16.35 -5.12
N ARG A 118 9.32 16.46 -4.29
CA ARG A 118 10.45 15.52 -4.33
C ARG A 118 9.92 14.09 -4.18
N ARG A 119 10.44 13.17 -5.00
CA ARG A 119 10.11 11.75 -4.90
C ARG A 119 10.75 11.16 -3.66
N VAL A 120 9.92 10.57 -2.80
CA VAL A 120 10.34 10.10 -1.47
C VAL A 120 9.89 8.67 -1.23
N ALA A 121 10.62 7.97 -0.38
CA ALA A 121 10.30 6.61 0.02
C ALA A 121 10.53 6.40 1.52
N LEU A 122 9.74 5.51 2.10
CA LEU A 122 10.04 4.86 3.37
C LEU A 122 10.56 3.47 3.07
N VAL A 123 11.53 3.00 3.84
CA VAL A 123 12.10 1.66 3.66
C VAL A 123 11.96 0.84 4.92
N SER A 124 11.76 -0.47 4.80
CA SER A 124 11.74 -1.35 5.97
C SER A 124 13.13 -1.46 6.60
N GLU A 125 13.21 -1.84 7.87
CA GLU A 125 14.49 -2.13 8.52
C GLU A 125 15.30 -3.18 7.76
N MET A 126 14.65 -4.22 7.22
CA MET A 126 15.28 -5.23 6.36
C MET A 126 15.89 -4.61 5.10
N PHE A 127 15.16 -3.71 4.43
CA PHE A 127 15.70 -3.00 3.28
C PHE A 127 16.94 -2.19 3.68
N ALA A 128 16.85 -1.40 4.75
CA ALA A 128 17.96 -0.58 5.22
C ALA A 128 19.20 -1.43 5.56
N ARG A 129 19.03 -2.50 6.34
CA ARG A 129 20.12 -3.42 6.71
C ARG A 129 20.75 -4.09 5.50
N ARG A 130 19.94 -4.57 4.56
CA ARG A 130 20.41 -5.34 3.40
C ARG A 130 21.10 -4.47 2.35
N TYR A 131 20.59 -3.26 2.13
CA TYR A 131 20.98 -2.45 0.98
C TYR A 131 21.72 -1.17 1.34
N LEU A 132 21.43 -0.56 2.49
CA LEU A 132 21.93 0.78 2.84
C LEU A 132 23.05 0.76 3.90
N GLY A 133 23.22 -0.35 4.63
CA GLY A 133 24.21 -0.45 5.70
C GLY A 133 23.79 0.30 6.99
N SER A 134 24.75 0.56 7.89
CA SER A 134 24.49 0.86 9.32
C SER A 134 24.71 2.29 9.81
N ALA A 135 25.05 3.28 8.97
CA ALA A 135 25.36 4.63 9.49
C ALA A 135 24.12 5.55 9.60
N ASN A 136 23.39 5.76 8.52
CA ASN A 136 22.11 6.47 8.50
C ASN A 136 21.46 6.30 7.11
N PRO A 137 20.33 5.59 6.98
CA PRO A 137 19.67 5.39 5.69
C PRO A 137 18.88 6.60 5.20
N ILE A 138 18.71 7.64 6.02
CA ILE A 138 17.97 8.85 5.65
C ILE A 138 18.77 9.69 4.64
N ALA A 139 18.06 10.33 3.70
CA ALA A 139 18.59 11.10 2.58
C ALA A 139 19.39 10.28 1.55
N VAL A 140 19.50 8.96 1.73
CA VAL A 140 20.05 8.08 0.70
C VAL A 140 19.07 7.98 -0.46
N THR A 141 19.59 7.96 -1.69
CA THR A 141 18.77 7.82 -2.88
C THR A 141 18.71 6.38 -3.37
N VAL A 142 17.52 5.97 -3.81
CA VAL A 142 17.25 4.68 -4.44
C VAL A 142 16.65 4.95 -5.81
N ARG A 143 17.20 4.36 -6.86
CA ARG A 143 16.66 4.51 -8.22
C ARG A 143 15.89 3.25 -8.62
N THR A 144 14.69 3.39 -9.16
CA THR A 144 13.96 2.28 -9.76
C THR A 144 14.47 1.99 -11.16
N VAL A 145 14.52 0.71 -11.52
CA VAL A 145 14.72 0.27 -12.90
C VAL A 145 13.43 0.55 -13.68
N ALA A 146 13.56 1.06 -14.90
CA ALA A 146 12.40 1.39 -15.73
C ALA A 146 11.64 0.13 -16.17
N GLU A 147 10.31 0.20 -16.12
CA GLU A 147 9.37 -0.84 -16.58
C GLU A 147 8.25 -0.19 -17.42
N PRO A 148 7.48 -0.94 -18.23
CA PRO A 148 6.37 -0.38 -18.99
C PRO A 148 5.36 0.36 -18.10
N ARG A 149 5.16 1.66 -18.36
CA ARG A 149 4.35 2.63 -17.56
C ARG A 149 4.95 3.06 -16.21
N PHE A 150 6.16 2.63 -15.90
CA PHE A 150 6.88 2.99 -14.67
C PHE A 150 8.28 3.51 -15.04
N PRO A 151 8.46 4.83 -15.18
CA PRO A 151 9.76 5.40 -15.54
C PRO A 151 10.79 5.16 -14.44
N SER A 152 12.07 5.14 -14.81
CA SER A 152 13.16 5.16 -13.83
C SER A 152 13.03 6.43 -12.99
N THR A 153 12.92 6.25 -11.67
CA THR A 153 12.64 7.33 -10.72
C THR A 153 13.61 7.23 -9.57
N VAL A 154 14.19 8.35 -9.18
CA VAL A 154 15.05 8.46 -8.01
C VAL A 154 14.21 8.89 -6.82
N TYR A 155 14.20 8.08 -5.76
CA TYR A 155 13.51 8.35 -4.51
C TYR A 155 14.53 8.65 -3.42
N GLU A 156 14.28 9.69 -2.63
CA GLU A 156 15.00 9.93 -1.38
C GLU A 156 14.36 9.14 -0.24
N VAL A 157 15.17 8.41 0.52
CA VAL A 157 14.72 7.73 1.73
C VAL A 157 14.50 8.75 2.84
N ILE A 158 13.26 8.96 3.25
CA ILE A 158 12.89 9.94 4.27
C ILE A 158 12.57 9.30 5.63
N GLY A 159 12.53 7.98 5.69
CA GLY A 159 12.23 7.26 6.92
C GLY A 159 12.47 5.76 6.84
N VAL A 160 12.66 5.16 8.01
CA VAL A 160 12.78 3.71 8.19
C VAL A 160 11.64 3.21 9.04
N VAL A 161 11.01 2.12 8.63
CA VAL A 161 9.86 1.54 9.33
C VAL A 161 10.16 0.12 9.79
N SER A 162 9.51 -0.31 10.89
CA SER A 162 9.61 -1.67 11.40
C SER A 162 9.26 -2.70 10.33
N ASP A 163 9.97 -3.81 10.31
CA ASP A 163 9.65 -4.93 9.42
C ASP A 163 8.23 -5.48 9.68
N THR A 164 7.58 -5.94 8.62
CA THR A 164 6.24 -6.54 8.66
C THR A 164 6.28 -7.98 8.18
N LYS A 165 5.59 -8.87 8.89
CA LYS A 165 5.38 -10.25 8.45
C LYS A 165 4.06 -10.33 7.68
N TYR A 166 4.13 -10.28 6.35
CA TYR A 166 2.94 -10.38 5.48
C TYR A 166 2.76 -11.77 4.84
N SER A 167 3.74 -12.66 4.91
CA SER A 167 3.65 -14.04 4.42
C SER A 167 3.98 -15.05 5.53
N ALA A 168 3.66 -16.32 5.27
CA ALA A 168 3.74 -17.43 6.21
C ALA A 168 5.01 -17.39 7.09
N LEU A 169 4.88 -17.80 8.35
CA LEU A 169 5.90 -17.78 9.42
C LEU A 169 7.31 -18.33 9.05
N ARG A 170 7.48 -18.92 7.86
CA ARG A 170 8.69 -19.61 7.40
C ARG A 170 9.43 -18.87 6.27
N GLU A 171 8.87 -17.83 5.66
CA GLU A 171 9.57 -17.09 4.59
C GLU A 171 10.47 -15.97 5.14
N PRO A 172 11.64 -15.71 4.53
CA PRO A 172 12.44 -14.54 4.84
C PRO A 172 11.65 -13.24 4.60
N ILE A 173 11.75 -12.29 5.52
CA ILE A 173 11.14 -10.96 5.36
C ILE A 173 11.80 -10.30 4.14
N PRO A 174 11.05 -9.95 3.08
CA PRO A 174 11.64 -9.29 1.93
C PRO A 174 11.97 -7.83 2.25
N PRO A 175 12.96 -7.22 1.58
CA PRO A 175 13.15 -5.76 1.62
C PRO A 175 11.92 -5.07 0.99
N ILE A 176 11.38 -4.05 1.68
CA ILE A 176 10.19 -3.33 1.25
C ILE A 176 10.49 -1.83 1.18
N ALA A 177 10.03 -1.20 0.11
CA ALA A 177 9.97 0.24 -0.06
C ALA A 177 8.50 0.65 -0.21
N PHE A 178 8.09 1.62 0.60
CA PHE A 178 6.80 2.28 0.52
C PHE A 178 6.98 3.64 -0.15
N VAL A 179 6.02 4.06 -0.97
CA VAL A 179 6.04 5.32 -1.72
C VAL A 179 4.66 5.98 -1.63
N PRO A 180 4.55 7.31 -1.63
CA PRO A 180 3.27 7.98 -1.61
C PRO A 180 2.40 7.59 -2.81
N ILE A 181 1.14 7.25 -2.57
CA ILE A 181 0.17 6.93 -3.63
C ILE A 181 -0.03 8.10 -4.60
N ALA A 182 0.12 9.33 -4.13
CA ALA A 182 0.08 10.54 -4.95
C ALA A 182 1.22 10.59 -5.99
N GLN A 183 2.30 9.83 -5.79
CA GLN A 183 3.44 9.73 -6.69
C GLN A 183 3.36 8.51 -7.63
N HIS A 184 2.28 7.72 -7.57
CA HIS A 184 2.11 6.53 -8.40
C HIS A 184 2.01 6.94 -9.90
N PRO A 185 2.87 6.44 -10.79
CA PRO A 185 2.92 6.89 -12.19
C PRO A 185 1.75 6.36 -13.05
N SER A 186 1.21 5.19 -12.71
CA SER A 186 0.06 4.58 -13.41
C SER A 186 -1.01 4.08 -12.41
N PRO A 187 -1.70 4.97 -11.68
CA PRO A 187 -2.65 4.57 -10.64
C PRO A 187 -3.84 3.85 -11.25
N ARG A 188 -4.36 2.83 -10.55
CA ARG A 188 -5.59 2.13 -10.94
C ARG A 188 -6.81 2.91 -10.43
N PRO A 189 -7.94 2.94 -11.17
CA PRO A 189 -9.14 3.67 -10.76
C PRO A 189 -9.55 3.40 -9.30
N TRP A 190 -9.59 2.12 -8.92
CA TRP A 190 -10.02 1.70 -7.60
C TRP A 190 -8.86 1.04 -6.86
N PRO A 191 -8.40 1.64 -5.74
CA PRO A 191 -7.36 1.06 -4.93
C PRO A 191 -8.00 0.02 -4.02
N GLY A 192 -7.19 -0.88 -3.47
CA GLY A 192 -7.63 -1.51 -2.24
C GLY A 192 -7.25 -0.65 -1.04
N ILE A 193 -8.05 -0.81 0.01
CA ILE A 193 -8.01 0.01 1.20
C ILE A 193 -7.89 -0.93 2.39
N VAL A 194 -6.99 -0.57 3.28
CA VAL A 194 -6.87 -1.20 4.59
C VAL A 194 -7.63 -0.35 5.60
N ILE A 195 -8.46 -0.99 6.42
CA ILE A 195 -9.39 -0.36 7.35
C ILE A 195 -9.15 -0.96 8.74
N ARG A 196 -8.88 -0.11 9.73
CA ARG A 196 -8.82 -0.48 11.13
C ARG A 196 -10.14 -0.16 11.82
N SER A 197 -10.63 -1.08 12.62
CA SER A 197 -11.87 -0.95 13.38
C SER A 197 -11.87 -1.87 14.60
N SER A 198 -12.44 -1.39 15.69
CA SER A 198 -12.81 -2.20 16.85
C SER A 198 -14.16 -2.92 16.70
N ALA A 199 -14.93 -2.62 15.64
CA ALA A 199 -16.23 -3.24 15.38
C ALA A 199 -16.08 -4.66 14.83
N SER A 200 -17.17 -5.45 14.90
CA SER A 200 -17.19 -6.77 14.28
C SER A 200 -17.04 -6.66 12.75
N PRO A 201 -16.40 -7.64 12.07
CA PRO A 201 -16.22 -7.62 10.61
C PRO A 201 -17.52 -7.41 9.82
N SER A 202 -18.61 -8.05 10.23
CA SER A 202 -19.90 -7.94 9.56
C SER A 202 -20.51 -6.54 9.72
N THR A 203 -20.42 -5.96 10.92
CA THR A 203 -20.85 -4.58 11.20
C THR A 203 -20.06 -3.58 10.37
N LEU A 204 -18.73 -3.71 10.35
CA LEU A 204 -17.86 -2.83 9.59
C LEU A 204 -18.14 -2.93 8.08
N MET A 205 -18.22 -4.15 7.55
CA MET A 205 -18.50 -4.36 6.13
C MET A 205 -19.86 -3.78 5.72
N ALA A 206 -20.90 -3.97 6.54
CA ALA A 206 -22.22 -3.41 6.26
C ALA A 206 -22.23 -1.87 6.26
N ALA A 207 -21.53 -1.26 7.23
CA ALA A 207 -21.42 0.19 7.33
C ALA A 207 -20.65 0.78 6.12
N VAL A 208 -19.48 0.22 5.79
CA VAL A 208 -18.67 0.66 4.65
C VAL A 208 -19.42 0.48 3.33
N LYS A 209 -20.08 -0.67 3.11
CA LYS A 209 -20.88 -0.91 1.90
C LYS A 209 -22.01 0.11 1.74
N ARG A 210 -22.72 0.45 2.81
CA ARG A 210 -23.77 1.48 2.77
C ARG A 210 -23.20 2.83 2.37
N THR A 211 -22.17 3.28 3.07
CA THR A 211 -21.57 4.60 2.87
C THR A 211 -20.94 4.75 1.49
N VAL A 212 -20.34 3.68 0.96
CA VAL A 212 -19.80 3.65 -0.41
C VAL A 212 -20.91 3.59 -1.45
N GLY A 213 -21.98 2.82 -1.21
CA GLY A 213 -23.13 2.75 -2.11
C GLY A 213 -23.88 4.08 -2.26
N GLU A 214 -23.89 4.92 -1.22
CA GLU A 214 -24.40 6.29 -1.29
C GLU A 214 -23.54 7.21 -2.18
N LEU A 215 -22.23 6.98 -2.20
CA LEU A 215 -21.30 7.74 -3.04
C LEU A 215 -21.35 7.26 -4.50
N ARG A 216 -21.26 5.94 -4.71
CA ARG A 216 -21.29 5.28 -6.02
C ARG A 216 -22.14 4.00 -5.95
N PRO A 217 -23.40 4.04 -6.40
CA PRO A 217 -24.34 2.91 -6.29
C PRO A 217 -23.87 1.61 -6.97
N ASN A 218 -23.04 1.71 -8.01
CA ASN A 218 -22.53 0.56 -8.76
C ASN A 218 -21.21 0.02 -8.20
N MET A 219 -20.64 0.65 -7.17
CA MET A 219 -19.38 0.24 -6.59
C MET A 219 -19.56 -1.02 -5.72
N THR A 220 -18.76 -2.03 -6.02
CA THR A 220 -18.69 -3.28 -5.27
C THR A 220 -17.52 -3.27 -4.31
N MET A 221 -17.69 -3.95 -3.17
CA MET A 221 -16.66 -4.17 -2.16
C MET A 221 -16.46 -5.68 -1.99
N GLY A 222 -15.25 -6.15 -2.29
CA GLY A 222 -14.81 -7.55 -2.15
C GLY A 222 -13.73 -7.74 -1.10
#